data_AF-A0A0F9KBR1-F1
#
_entry.id   AF-A0A0F9KBR1-F1
#
_cell.length_a   1.000
_cell.length_b   1.000
_cell.length_c   1.000
_cell.angle_alpha   90.00
_cell.angle_beta   90.00
_cell.angle_gamma   90.00
#
_symmetry.space_group_name_H-M   'P 1'
#
loop_
_entity.id
_entity.type
_entity.pdbx_description
1 polymer ?
#
loop_
_entity_poly.entity_id
_entity_poly.type
_entity_poly.pdbx_seq_one_letter_code
_entity_poly.pdbx_strand_id
1 'polypeptide(L)'
;MSNKKNVRNKQYTINPWCVRCGVLMILFKDLPRNRNGNIAKILPDNMCTYEHRFTRYEMVDRLANKIENGIVCNKCNNELNRIEELKMPIEELHRRSGQENKS
;
A
#
# COMPACT_ATOMS: atom_id res chain seq x y z
N MET A 1 -14.85 3.62 12.22
CA MET A 1 -13.84 2.64 11.76
C MET A 1 -13.88 2.49 10.23
N SER A 2 -12.94 3.19 9.56
CA SER A 2 -12.36 3.07 8.20
C SER A 2 -13.13 2.40 7.04
N ASN A 3 -13.67 3.23 6.12
CA ASN A 3 -14.13 2.85 4.78
C ASN A 3 -13.07 2.09 3.95
N LYS A 4 -11.77 2.37 4.13
CA LYS A 4 -10.68 1.76 3.33
C LYS A 4 -10.49 0.27 3.62
N LYS A 5 -10.66 -0.17 4.87
CA LYS A 5 -10.59 -1.60 5.23
C LYS A 5 -11.69 -2.41 4.54
N ASN A 6 -12.87 -1.81 4.39
CA ASN A 6 -14.00 -2.42 3.67
C ASN A 6 -13.75 -2.48 2.15
N VAL A 7 -13.12 -1.46 1.56
CA VAL A 7 -12.81 -1.47 0.12
C VAL A 7 -11.81 -2.56 -0.25
N ARG A 8 -10.68 -2.68 0.48
CA ARG A 8 -9.68 -3.72 0.20
C ARG A 8 -10.30 -5.13 0.30
N ASN A 9 -11.09 -5.38 1.35
CA ASN A 9 -11.70 -6.69 1.53
C ASN A 9 -12.75 -6.98 0.44
N LYS A 10 -13.55 -5.98 0.01
CA LYS A 10 -14.50 -6.12 -1.10
C LYS A 10 -13.79 -6.40 -2.43
N GLN A 11 -12.71 -5.70 -2.73
CA GLN A 11 -11.93 -5.95 -3.94
C GLN A 11 -11.28 -7.33 -3.92
N TYR A 12 -10.75 -7.75 -2.76
CA TYR A 12 -10.18 -9.08 -2.60
C TYR A 12 -11.21 -10.20 -2.81
N THR A 13 -12.46 -10.01 -2.39
CA THR A 13 -13.53 -10.99 -2.67
C THR A 13 -13.91 -11.08 -4.15
N ILE A 14 -13.69 -10.01 -4.93
CA ILE A 14 -13.93 -10.01 -6.38
C ILE A 14 -12.75 -10.66 -7.10
N ASN A 15 -11.53 -10.28 -6.74
CA ASN A 15 -10.30 -10.78 -7.33
C ASN A 15 -9.19 -10.82 -6.26
N PRO A 16 -8.77 -12.01 -5.77
CA PRO A 16 -7.73 -12.11 -4.75
C PRO A 16 -6.29 -12.04 -5.31
N TRP A 17 -6.14 -11.81 -6.61
CA TRP A 17 -4.85 -11.76 -7.30
C TRP A 17 -4.33 -10.33 -7.40
N CYS A 18 -3.01 -10.16 -7.25
CA CYS A 18 -2.37 -8.86 -7.40
C CYS A 18 -2.54 -8.36 -8.84
N VAL A 19 -3.11 -7.16 -9.02
CA VAL A 19 -3.36 -6.59 -10.35
C VAL A 19 -2.08 -6.28 -11.15
N ARG A 20 -0.91 -6.28 -10.49
CA ARG A 20 0.39 -5.97 -11.12
C ARG A 20 1.18 -7.20 -11.54
N CYS A 21 1.32 -8.16 -10.62
CA CYS A 21 2.18 -9.32 -10.82
C CYS A 21 1.43 -10.65 -10.87
N GLY A 22 0.10 -10.65 -10.66
CA GLY A 22 -0.72 -11.85 -10.73
C GLY A 22 -0.47 -12.86 -9.61
N VAL A 23 0.21 -12.49 -8.51
CA VAL A 23 0.37 -13.40 -7.35
C VAL A 23 -0.93 -13.50 -6.56
N LEU A 24 -1.25 -14.70 -6.07
CA LEU A 24 -2.35 -14.88 -5.11
C LEU A 24 -1.96 -14.23 -3.79
N MET A 25 -2.78 -13.29 -3.34
CA MET A 25 -2.50 -12.52 -2.14
C MET A 25 -3.10 -13.15 -0.88
N ILE A 26 -2.61 -12.74 0.28
CA ILE A 26 -3.15 -13.15 1.60
C ILE A 26 -3.64 -11.92 2.36
N LEU A 27 -4.78 -12.00 3.04
CA LEU A 27 -5.24 -10.86 3.85
C LEU A 27 -4.49 -10.81 5.18
N PHE A 28 -4.33 -9.60 5.69
CA PHE A 28 -3.72 -9.36 7.00
C PHE A 28 -4.35 -10.15 8.16
N LYS A 29 -5.67 -10.39 8.09
CA LYS A 29 -6.40 -11.17 9.11
C LYS A 29 -6.02 -12.65 9.11
N ASP A 30 -5.48 -13.15 8.00
CA ASP A 30 -5.15 -14.56 7.78
C ASP A 30 -3.66 -14.83 8.08
N LEU A 31 -2.90 -13.81 8.52
CA LEU A 31 -1.50 -13.97 8.90
C LEU A 31 -1.37 -14.71 10.24
N PRO A 32 -0.38 -15.62 10.37
CA PRO A 32 -0.14 -16.32 11.61
C PRO A 32 0.22 -15.33 12.73
N ARG A 33 -0.34 -15.57 13.91
CA ARG A 33 -0.10 -14.77 15.12
C ARG A 33 0.64 -15.62 16.14
N ASN A 34 1.57 -15.01 16.86
CA ASN A 34 2.20 -15.66 18.00
C ASN A 34 1.22 -15.77 19.19
N ARG A 35 1.66 -16.41 20.28
CA ARG A 35 0.84 -16.60 21.51
C ARG A 35 0.32 -15.29 22.13
N ASN A 36 0.96 -14.16 21.82
CA ASN A 36 0.57 -12.84 22.30
C ASN A 36 -0.33 -12.09 21.29
N GLY A 37 -0.80 -12.76 20.23
CA GLY A 37 -1.64 -12.15 19.19
C GLY A 37 -0.89 -11.28 18.18
N ASN A 38 0.43 -11.18 18.27
CA ASN A 38 1.25 -10.35 17.40
C ASN A 38 1.58 -11.08 16.09
N ILE A 39 1.49 -10.35 14.99
CA ILE A 39 1.95 -10.81 13.67
C ILE A 39 3.47 -10.70 13.55
N ALA A 40 4.05 -11.38 12.55
CA ALA A 40 5.47 -11.26 12.23
C ALA A 40 5.87 -9.78 11.99
N LYS A 41 7.09 -9.42 12.43
CA LYS A 41 7.66 -8.06 12.24
C LYS A 41 7.82 -7.71 10.76
N ILE A 42 8.09 -8.71 9.93
CA ILE A 42 8.20 -8.59 8.47
C ILE A 42 6.92 -9.16 7.87
N LEU A 43 6.22 -8.33 7.12
CA LEU A 43 5.01 -8.72 6.40
C LEU A 43 5.38 -9.49 5.12
N PRO A 44 4.68 -10.59 4.79
CA PRO A 44 4.96 -11.36 3.58
C PRO A 44 4.82 -10.54 2.29
N ASP A 45 5.59 -10.89 1.27
CA ASP A 45 5.57 -10.23 -0.04
C ASP A 45 4.19 -10.27 -0.71
N ASN A 46 3.48 -11.40 -0.58
CA ASN A 46 2.15 -11.60 -1.14
C ASN A 46 1.03 -11.07 -0.22
N MET A 47 1.32 -10.32 0.84
CA MET A 47 0.27 -9.74 1.68
C MET A 47 -0.55 -8.70 0.89
N CYS A 48 -1.87 -8.80 0.96
CA CYS A 48 -2.81 -7.92 0.26
C CYS A 48 -2.82 -6.53 0.89
N THR A 49 -2.34 -5.58 0.11
CA THR A 49 -2.33 -4.16 0.43
C THR A 49 -3.28 -3.39 -0.49
N TYR A 50 -3.62 -2.18 -0.09
CA TYR A 50 -4.27 -1.25 -1.02
C TYR A 50 -3.17 -0.55 -1.79
N GLU A 51 -3.35 -0.28 -3.08
CA GLU A 51 -2.36 0.48 -3.82
C GLU A 51 -2.25 1.90 -3.25
N HIS A 52 -1.09 2.22 -2.69
CA HIS A 52 -0.79 3.49 -2.06
C HIS A 52 0.04 4.36 -3.00
N ARG A 53 -0.56 5.01 -4.01
CA ARG A 53 0.16 6.08 -4.74
C ARG A 53 -0.13 7.43 -4.10
N PHE A 54 0.89 8.09 -3.57
CA PHE A 54 0.79 9.13 -2.54
C PHE A 54 1.13 10.55 -3.02
N THR A 55 0.96 10.84 -4.31
CA THR A 55 1.12 12.21 -4.80
C THR A 55 -0.23 12.85 -5.14
N ARG A 56 -0.41 14.12 -4.72
CA ARG A 56 -1.50 15.00 -5.20
C ARG A 56 -1.46 15.14 -6.73
N TYR A 57 -0.27 15.04 -7.32
CA TYR A 57 -0.04 15.12 -8.76
C TYR A 57 -0.66 13.94 -9.51
N GLU A 58 -0.56 12.71 -9.01
CA GLU A 58 -1.22 11.57 -9.63
C GLU A 58 -2.75 11.55 -9.43
N MET A 59 -3.30 12.33 -8.49
CA MET A 59 -4.76 12.41 -8.33
C MET A 59 -5.43 13.00 -9.58
N VAL A 60 -4.75 13.91 -10.27
CA VAL A 60 -5.20 14.51 -11.53
C VAL A 60 -5.13 13.50 -12.68
N ASP A 61 -3.99 12.81 -12.83
CA ASP A 61 -3.83 11.77 -13.85
C ASP A 61 -4.76 10.58 -13.65
N ARG A 62 -5.10 10.25 -12.40
CA ARG A 62 -6.05 9.19 -12.04
C ARG A 62 -7.48 9.51 -12.48
N LEU A 63 -7.94 10.74 -12.23
CA LEU A 63 -9.26 11.18 -12.68
C LEU A 63 -9.35 11.18 -14.21
N ALA A 64 -8.28 11.59 -14.89
CA ALA A 64 -8.21 11.61 -16.34
C ALA A 64 -8.20 10.20 -16.97
N ASN A 65 -7.47 9.25 -16.38
CA ASN A 65 -7.29 7.90 -16.95
C ASN A 65 -8.22 6.82 -16.38
N LYS A 66 -9.17 7.18 -15.50
CA LYS A 66 -10.08 6.23 -14.83
C LYS A 66 -9.36 5.04 -14.20
N ILE A 67 -8.15 5.24 -13.68
CA ILE A 67 -7.39 4.18 -13.02
C ILE A 67 -8.07 3.89 -11.68
N GLU A 68 -8.86 2.82 -11.64
CA GLU A 68 -9.49 2.36 -10.39
C GLU A 68 -8.40 1.86 -9.44
N ASN A 69 -8.42 2.36 -8.20
CA ASN A 69 -7.51 1.89 -7.17
C ASN A 69 -7.67 0.37 -7.01
N GLY A 70 -6.58 -0.38 -7.15
CA GLY A 70 -6.57 -1.83 -7.02
C GLY A 70 -5.99 -2.33 -5.71
N ILE A 71 -6.18 -3.62 -5.45
CA ILE A 71 -5.40 -4.34 -4.46
C ILE A 71 -4.11 -4.87 -5.10
N VAL A 72 -3.00 -4.70 -4.39
CA VAL A 72 -1.67 -5.12 -4.84
C VAL A 72 -0.96 -5.85 -3.71
N CYS A 73 0.01 -6.70 -4.05
CA CYS A 73 0.82 -7.36 -3.04
C CYS A 73 1.79 -6.37 -2.38
N ASN A 74 2.17 -6.65 -1.13
CA ASN A 74 3.08 -5.83 -0.34
C ASN A 74 4.39 -5.52 -1.08
N LYS A 75 4.95 -6.51 -1.79
CA LYS A 75 6.14 -6.32 -2.62
C LYS A 75 5.94 -5.27 -3.70
N CYS A 76 4.88 -5.38 -4.49
CA CYS A 76 4.56 -4.40 -5.54
C CYS A 76 4.27 -3.03 -4.93
N ASN A 77 3.58 -2.96 -3.80
CA ASN A 77 3.29 -1.69 -3.14
C ASN A 77 4.57 -0.99 -2.66
N ASN A 78 5.51 -1.73 -2.07
CA ASN A 78 6.78 -1.17 -1.61
C ASN A 78 7.66 -0.71 -2.77
N GLU A 79 7.70 -1.46 -3.87
CA GLU A 79 8.45 -1.05 -5.07
C GLU A 79 7.89 0.26 -5.66
N LEU A 80 6.57 0.42 -5.64
CA LEU A 80 5.94 1.67 -6.10
C LEU A 80 6.28 2.85 -5.20
N ASN A 81 6.19 2.66 -3.87
CA ASN A 81 6.59 3.68 -2.92
C ASN A 81 8.05 4.10 -3.15
N ARG A 82 8.95 3.13 -3.38
CA ARG A 82 10.37 3.40 -3.69
C ARG A 82 10.54 4.22 -4.97
N ILE A 83 9.85 3.86 -6.04
CA ILE A 83 9.88 4.61 -7.31
C ILE A 83 9.33 6.03 -7.11
N GLU A 84 8.30 6.20 -6.30
CA GLU A 84 7.72 7.51 -5.97
C GLU A 84 8.67 8.36 -5.12
N GLU A 85 9.30 7.78 -4.11
CA GLU A 85 10.30 8.44 -3.27
C GLU A 85 11.47 8.96 -4.11
N LEU A 86 11.95 8.17 -5.09
CA LEU A 86 13.01 8.59 -6.01
C LEU A 86 12.62 9.78 -6.90
N LYS A 87 11.33 10.01 -7.13
CA LYS A 87 10.81 11.14 -7.94
C LYS A 87 10.52 12.38 -7.10
N MET A 88 10.59 12.27 -5.77
CA MET A 88 10.20 13.34 -4.86
C MET A 88 11.40 14.24 -4.57
N PRO A 89 11.22 15.58 -4.58
CA PRO A 89 12.25 16.50 -4.12
C PRO A 89 12.65 16.16 -2.67
N ILE A 90 13.94 16.27 -2.37
CA ILE A 90 14.50 15.88 -1.07
C ILE A 90 13.89 16.69 0.09
N GLU A 91 13.50 17.93 -0.17
CA GLU A 91 12.83 18.82 0.78
C GLU A 91 11.45 18.27 1.20
N GLU A 92 10.71 17.70 0.25
CA GLU A 92 9.39 17.10 0.51
C GLU A 92 9.51 15.75 1.22
N LEU A 93 10.57 14.98 0.95
CA LEU A 93 10.90 13.76 1.70
C LEU A 93 11.25 14.07 3.16
N HIS A 94 12.06 15.10 3.41
CA HIS A 94 12.41 15.56 4.76
C HIS A 94 11.18 16.05 5.53
N ARG A 95 10.32 16.86 4.88
CA ARG A 95 9.06 17.34 5.47
C ARG A 95 8.13 16.18 5.87
N ARG A 96 8.07 15.11 5.07
CA ARG A 96 7.25 13.92 5.34
C ARG A 96 7.85 13.00 6.41
N SER A 97 9.17 12.92 6.49
CA SER A 97 9.88 12.09 7.46
C SER A 97 9.82 12.62 8.90
N GLY A 98 9.31 13.84 9.11
CA GLY A 98 8.97 14.34 10.44
C GLY A 98 10.17 14.42 11.40
N GLN A 99 11.35 14.74 10.89
CA GLN A 99 12.48 15.26 11.69
C GLN A 99 12.74 16.71 11.31
N GLU A 100 11.74 17.58 11.49
CA GLU A 100 12.11 18.92 11.95
C GLU A 100 12.47 18.74 13.42
N ASN A 101 13.78 18.72 13.68
CA ASN A 101 14.35 18.90 15.01
C ASN A 101 13.59 20.04 15.69
N LYS A 102 12.75 19.70 16.67
CA LYS A 102 12.33 20.66 17.68
C LYS A 102 13.57 20.92 18.53
N SER A 103 14.38 21.89 18.09
CA SER A 103 15.32 22.61 18.96
C SER A 103 14.55 23.39 20.02
#